data_AF-A0A0L8FWK2-F1
#
_entry.id   AF-A0A0L8FWK2-F1
#
_cell.length_a   1.000
_cell.length_b   1.000
_cell.length_c   1.000
_cell.angle_alpha   90.00
_cell.angle_beta   90.00
_cell.angle_gamma   90.00
#
_symmetry.space_group_name_H-M   'P 1'
#
loop_
_entity.id
_entity.type
_entity.pdbx_description
1 polymer ?
#
loop_
_entity_poly.entity_id
_entity_poly.type
_entity_poly.pdbx_seq_one_letter_code
_entity_poly.pdbx_strand_id
1 'polypeptide(L)'
;MNKSGLSLVGWYHSHPHRSASPTLRDIDCQMTYQLKMKGVGSVYHPCLGFIIAPYNKSSKKKESTFRAFWVMPPLVEVSDDHWPDYWFNDSTNLFS
;
A
#
# COMPACT_ATOMS: atom_id res chain seq x y z
N MET A 1 12.21 21.08 1.07
CA MET A 1 11.10 21.24 0.11
C MET A 1 11.67 21.40 -1.28
N ASN A 2 11.12 20.71 -2.29
CA ASN A 2 11.50 20.97 -3.69
C ASN A 2 11.04 22.38 -4.09
N LYS A 3 11.60 22.93 -5.18
CA LYS A 3 11.29 24.29 -5.64
C LYS A 3 9.83 24.51 -6.04
N SER A 4 9.03 23.45 -6.18
CA SER A 4 7.60 23.50 -6.52
C SER A 4 6.66 23.48 -5.31
N GLY A 5 7.18 23.34 -4.08
CA GLY A 5 6.34 23.23 -2.88
C GLY A 5 5.55 21.91 -2.81
N LEU A 6 5.90 20.92 -3.63
CA LEU A 6 5.26 19.60 -3.67
C LEU A 6 6.05 18.60 -2.83
N SER A 7 5.36 17.66 -2.18
CA SER A 7 5.98 16.55 -1.48
C SER A 7 5.52 15.23 -2.08
N LEU A 8 6.40 14.24 -2.12
CA LEU A 8 6.01 12.87 -2.45
C LEU A 8 5.07 12.37 -1.36
N VAL A 9 3.91 11.83 -1.74
CA VAL A 9 2.89 11.33 -0.79
C VAL A 9 2.43 9.90 -1.11
N GLY A 10 3.15 9.17 -1.98
CA GLY A 10 2.74 7.83 -2.38
C GLY A 10 3.19 7.41 -3.77
N TRP A 11 2.50 6.40 -4.31
CA TRP A 11 2.79 5.77 -5.58
C TRP A 11 1.51 5.20 -6.22
N TYR A 12 1.58 4.86 -7.50
CA TYR A 12 0.49 4.18 -8.19
C TYR A 12 1.02 3.20 -9.23
N HIS A 13 0.24 2.16 -9.53
CA HIS A 13 0.42 1.33 -10.72
C HIS A 13 -0.93 0.82 -11.23
N SER A 14 -0.90 0.15 -12.39
CA SER A 14 -2.09 -0.38 -13.02
C SER A 14 -2.24 -1.88 -12.84
N HIS A 15 -3.50 -2.31 -12.73
CA HIS A 15 -3.98 -3.66 -12.98
C HIS A 15 -4.82 -3.62 -14.26
N PRO A 16 -4.21 -3.63 -15.46
CA PRO A 16 -4.90 -3.27 -16.70
C PRO A 16 -6.19 -4.05 -16.93
N HIS A 17 -6.19 -5.35 -16.64
CA HIS A 17 -7.30 -6.27 -16.91
C HIS A 17 -7.82 -6.99 -15.66
N ARG A 18 -7.42 -6.56 -14.46
CA ARG A 18 -7.82 -7.17 -13.18
C ARG A 18 -8.54 -6.14 -12.32
N SER A 19 -9.08 -6.56 -11.18
CA SER A 19 -9.70 -5.62 -10.24
C SER A 19 -8.66 -4.66 -9.65
N ALA A 20 -9.11 -3.48 -9.20
CA ALA A 20 -8.28 -2.53 -8.46
C ALA A 20 -7.97 -2.98 -7.02
N SER A 21 -8.11 -4.27 -6.70
CA SER A 21 -7.78 -4.79 -5.36
C SER A 21 -6.27 -5.00 -5.27
N PRO A 22 -5.60 -4.53 -4.19
CA PRO A 22 -4.19 -4.78 -3.95
C PRO A 22 -3.89 -6.27 -3.89
N THR A 23 -2.77 -6.67 -4.49
CA THR A 23 -2.15 -7.98 -4.29
C THR A 23 -1.29 -7.97 -3.03
N LEU A 24 -0.86 -9.15 -2.56
CA LEU A 24 0.13 -9.27 -1.48
C LEU A 24 1.41 -8.49 -1.78
N ARG A 25 1.88 -8.56 -3.03
CA ARG A 25 3.05 -7.80 -3.46
C ARG A 25 2.84 -6.28 -3.37
N ASP A 26 1.62 -5.81 -3.66
CA ASP A 26 1.30 -4.37 -3.56
C ASP A 26 1.28 -3.92 -2.08
N ILE A 27 0.83 -4.79 -1.19
CA ILE A 27 0.85 -4.59 0.27
C ILE A 27 2.30 -4.52 0.77
N ASP A 28 3.18 -5.44 0.34
CA ASP A 28 4.60 -5.45 0.71
C ASP A 28 5.34 -4.19 0.24
N CYS A 29 5.08 -3.78 -1.01
CA CYS A 29 5.59 -2.53 -1.57
C CYS A 29 5.11 -1.32 -0.76
N GLN A 30 3.82 -1.27 -0.43
CA GLN A 30 3.23 -0.19 0.36
C GLN A 30 3.87 -0.08 1.75
N MET A 31 4.06 -1.21 2.45
CA MET A 31 4.75 -1.23 3.75
C MET A 31 6.18 -0.69 3.65
N THR A 32 6.91 -1.11 2.62
CA THR A 32 8.27 -0.64 2.35
C THR A 32 8.30 0.88 2.08
N TYR A 33 7.35 1.41 1.32
CA TYR A 33 7.29 2.84 1.03
C TYR A 33 6.86 3.67 2.24
N GLN A 34 5.92 3.20 3.06
CA GLN A 34 5.55 3.87 4.32
C GLN A 34 6.75 3.99 5.25
N LEU A 35 7.58 2.94 5.38
CA LEU A 35 8.80 2.98 6.19
C LEU A 35 9.83 3.96 5.64
N LYS A 36 10.08 3.93 4.32
CA LYS A 36 11.01 4.86 3.65
C LYS A 36 10.55 6.32 3.77
N MET A 37 9.25 6.56 3.78
CA MET A 37 8.66 7.90 3.82
C MET A 37 8.38 8.41 5.23
N LYS A 38 8.47 7.58 6.27
CA LYS A 38 8.24 7.96 7.69
C LYS A 38 9.02 9.22 8.09
N GLY A 39 10.19 9.46 7.50
CA GLY A 39 11.02 10.62 7.77
C GLY A 39 11.69 10.55 9.15
N VAL A 40 12.25 11.67 9.59
CA VAL A 40 12.87 11.81 10.92
C VAL A 40 11.81 12.33 11.91
N GLY A 41 11.58 11.61 13.01
CA GLY A 41 10.61 11.98 14.05
C GLY A 41 9.41 11.03 14.14
N SER A 42 8.47 11.37 15.03
CA SER A 42 7.30 10.55 15.38
C SER A 42 6.06 10.82 14.50
N VAL A 43 6.13 11.76 13.56
CA VAL A 43 5.01 12.13 12.70
C VAL A 43 5.01 11.26 11.44
N TYR A 44 3.97 10.44 11.27
CA TYR A 44 3.77 9.67 10.05
C TYR A 44 3.52 10.62 8.87
N HIS A 45 4.44 10.63 7.91
CA HIS A 45 4.21 11.29 6.64
C HIS A 45 3.25 10.45 5.79
N PRO A 46 2.29 11.07 5.08
CA PRO A 46 1.37 10.33 4.21
C PRO A 46 2.12 9.64 3.06
N CYS A 47 1.71 8.41 2.77
CA CYS A 47 2.24 7.50 1.78
C CYS A 47 1.07 6.62 1.34
N LEU A 48 0.39 6.98 0.26
CA LEU A 48 -0.78 6.26 -0.26
C LEU A 48 -0.41 5.40 -1.46
N GLY A 49 -0.86 4.15 -1.47
CA GLY A 49 -0.81 3.29 -2.65
C GLY A 49 -2.10 3.42 -3.46
N PHE A 50 -1.98 3.51 -4.78
CA PHE A 50 -3.13 3.50 -5.69
C PHE A 50 -3.02 2.36 -6.71
N ILE A 51 -4.08 1.56 -6.82
CA ILE A 51 -4.26 0.59 -7.90
C ILE A 51 -5.28 1.14 -8.87
N ILE A 52 -4.93 1.22 -10.16
CA ILE A 52 -5.85 1.66 -11.22
C ILE A 52 -6.13 0.49 -12.16
N ALA A 53 -7.40 0.17 -12.34
CA ALA A 53 -7.88 -0.90 -13.22
C ALA A 53 -8.69 -0.31 -14.38
N PRO A 54 -8.03 0.12 -15.47
CA PRO A 54 -8.66 0.85 -16.57
C PRO A 54 -9.51 -0.05 -17.49
N TYR A 55 -9.19 -1.34 -17.60
CA TYR A 55 -9.87 -2.27 -18.51
C TYR A 55 -10.37 -3.51 -17.79
N ASN A 56 -10.85 -3.35 -16.55
CA ASN A 56 -11.40 -4.45 -15.78
C ASN A 56 -12.64 -5.03 -16.48
N LYS A 57 -12.47 -6.19 -17.13
CA LYS A 57 -13.52 -6.88 -17.88
C LYS A 57 -14.65 -7.40 -17.02
N SER A 58 -14.46 -7.49 -15.70
CA SER A 58 -15.53 -7.88 -14.77
C SER A 58 -16.56 -6.76 -14.56
N SER A 59 -16.21 -5.51 -14.91
CA SER A 59 -17.13 -4.37 -14.88
C SER A 59 -17.90 -4.28 -16.18
N LYS A 60 -19.23 -4.16 -16.09
CA LYS A 60 -20.09 -3.87 -17.26
C LYS A 60 -20.04 -2.39 -17.68
N LYS A 61 -19.39 -1.54 -16.88
CA LYS A 61 -19.28 -0.09 -17.12
C LYS A 61 -17.99 0.24 -17.84
N LYS A 62 -18.02 1.24 -18.72
CA LYS A 62 -16.83 1.82 -19.38
C LYS A 62 -16.14 2.84 -18.46
N GLU A 63 -15.83 2.43 -17.24
CA GLU A 63 -15.22 3.27 -16.22
C GLU A 63 -13.94 2.61 -15.70
N SER A 64 -12.90 3.41 -15.52
CA SER A 64 -11.69 2.99 -14.80
C SER A 64 -12.02 2.90 -13.33
N THR A 65 -11.81 1.74 -12.73
CA THR A 65 -11.91 1.61 -11.27
C THR A 65 -10.55 1.89 -10.65
N PHE A 66 -10.52 2.52 -9.49
CA PHE A 66 -9.29 2.67 -8.72
C PHE A 66 -9.54 2.42 -7.25
N ARG A 67 -8.47 2.09 -6.52
CA ARG A 67 -8.50 1.92 -5.07
C ARG A 67 -7.27 2.56 -4.47
N ALA A 68 -7.51 3.47 -3.52
CA ALA A 68 -6.49 3.96 -2.61
C ALA A 68 -6.39 3.00 -1.42
N PHE A 69 -5.18 2.74 -0.94
CA PHE A 69 -4.95 1.91 0.24
C PHE A 69 -3.74 2.39 1.05
N TRP A 70 -3.81 2.12 2.34
CA TRP A 70 -2.76 2.30 3.33
C TRP A 70 -2.70 0.99 4.13
N VAL A 71 -1.52 0.59 4.58
CA VAL A 71 -1.36 -0.62 5.39
C VAL A 71 -1.08 -0.21 6.83
N MET A 72 -1.96 -0.59 7.74
CA MET A 72 -1.77 -0.31 9.16
C MET A 72 -0.48 -1.01 9.63
N PRO A 73 0.47 -0.28 10.24
CA PRO A 73 1.60 -0.92 10.91
C PRO A 73 1.10 -1.87 12.00
N PRO A 74 1.86 -2.92 12.34
CA PRO A 74 1.58 -3.76 13.49
C PRO A 74 1.24 -2.90 14.73
N LEU A 75 0.14 -3.18 15.42
CA LEU A 75 -0.21 -2.52 16.69
C LEU A 75 0.69 -2.97 17.86
N VAL A 76 1.47 -4.03 17.64
CA VAL A 76 2.38 -4.58 18.65
C VAL A 76 3.67 -3.77 18.60
N GLU A 77 4.07 -3.17 19.73
CA GLU A 77 5.37 -2.53 19.87
C GLU A 77 6.46 -3.58 19.66
N VAL A 78 6.95 -3.63 18.43
CA VAL A 78 8.14 -4.39 18.09
C VAL A 78 9.31 -3.57 18.60
N SER A 79 9.97 -4.02 19.67
CA SER A 79 11.30 -3.52 20.04
C SER A 79 12.17 -3.54 18.79
N ASP A 80 12.88 -2.44 18.51
CA ASP A 80 13.53 -2.09 17.22
C ASP A 80 14.35 -3.20 16.52
N ASP A 81 14.65 -4.31 17.21
CA ASP A 81 15.58 -5.35 16.77
C ASP A 81 14.95 -6.69 16.34
N HIS A 82 13.62 -6.88 16.41
CA HIS A 82 12.99 -8.18 16.06
C HIS A 82 11.70 -8.04 15.25
N TRP A 83 11.80 -7.95 13.92
CA TRP A 83 10.63 -8.16 13.06
C TRP A 83 10.01 -9.52 13.36
N PRO A 84 8.74 -9.62 13.81
CA PRO A 84 8.19 -10.92 14.19
C PRO A 84 7.84 -11.69 12.92
N ASP A 85 8.42 -12.87 12.74
CA ASP A 85 8.13 -13.82 11.65
C ASP A 85 6.63 -14.20 11.53
N TYR A 86 5.82 -13.85 12.53
CA TYR A 86 4.38 -14.07 12.57
C TYR A 86 3.60 -13.34 11.45
N TRP A 87 4.14 -12.28 10.85
CA TRP A 87 3.47 -11.56 9.76
C TRP A 87 3.48 -12.31 8.42
N PHE A 88 4.43 -13.22 8.20
CA PHE A 88 4.46 -14.00 6.96
C PHE A 88 3.39 -15.11 6.93
N ASN A 89 2.98 -15.62 8.09
CA ASN A 89 2.18 -16.84 8.14
C ASN A 89 0.65 -16.60 8.19
N ASP A 90 0.21 -15.41 8.65
CA ASP A 90 -1.23 -15.15 8.87
C ASP A 90 -2.01 -14.72 7.62
N SER A 91 -1.32 -14.45 6.51
CA SER A 91 -1.97 -14.21 5.21
C SER A 91 -2.62 -15.48 4.62
N THR A 92 -2.40 -16.64 5.22
CA THR A 92 -3.05 -17.91 4.85
C THR A 92 -4.37 -18.19 5.58
N ASN A 93 -4.68 -17.48 6.67
CA ASN A 93 -5.88 -17.72 7.49
C ASN A 93 -7.04 -16.74 7.25
N LEU A 94 -6.85 -15.70 6.43
CA LEU A 94 -7.89 -14.72 6.12
C LEU A 94 -8.76 -15.07 4.89
N PHE A 95 -8.60 -16.28 4.34
CA PHE A 95 -9.41 -16.82 3.24
C PHE A 95 -9.98 -18.23 3.54
N SER A 96 -10.35 -18.51 4.80
CA SER A 96 -11.19 -19.66 5.16
C SER A 96 -12.61 -19.23 5.49
#